data_AF-A0A351TQU5-F1
#
_entry.id   AF-A0A351TQU5-F1
#
_cell.length_a   1.000
_cell.length_b   1.000
_cell.length_c   1.000
_cell.angle_alpha   90.00
_cell.angle_beta   90.00
_cell.angle_gamma   90.00
#
_symmetry.space_group_name_H-M   'P 1'
#
loop_
_entity.id
_entity.type
_entity.pdbx_description
1 polymer ?
#
loop_
_entity_poly.entity_id
_entity_poly.type
_entity_poly.pdbx_seq_one_letter_code
_entity_poly.pdbx_strand_id
1 'polypeptide(L)'
;IDWDRYDQIKSQYRNKIRTLEEKCYAIEEYIENISDSVTRRIFRMYFLEGKKQREIGRLTHMDQSVVSRKINDFLKVAYKT
;
A
#
# COMPACT_ATOMS: atom_id res chain seq x y z
N ILE A 1 0.51 -4.49 -41.65
CA ILE A 1 0.48 -4.34 -40.17
C ILE A 1 0.75 -5.73 -39.62
N ASP A 2 1.77 -5.88 -38.78
CA ASP A 2 2.10 -7.17 -38.13
C ASP A 2 1.19 -7.37 -36.92
N TRP A 3 0.10 -8.10 -37.14
CA TRP A 3 -0.95 -8.32 -36.15
C TRP A 3 -0.54 -9.30 -35.06
N ASP A 4 0.29 -10.29 -35.38
CA ASP A 4 0.77 -11.29 -34.41
C ASP A 4 1.67 -10.65 -33.36
N ARG A 5 2.61 -9.79 -33.82
CA ARG A 5 3.44 -9.00 -32.91
C ARG A 5 2.61 -8.06 -32.03
N TYR A 6 1.57 -7.44 -32.60
CA TYR A 6 0.67 -6.57 -31.85
C TYR A 6 -0.04 -7.33 -30.72
N ASP A 7 -0.61 -8.51 -31.01
CA ASP A 7 -1.35 -9.30 -30.03
C ASP A 7 -0.44 -9.86 -28.93
N GLN A 8 0.78 -10.28 -29.27
CA GLN A 8 1.77 -10.71 -28.27
C GLN A 8 2.12 -9.58 -27.29
N ILE A 9 2.40 -8.38 -27.81
CA ILE A 9 2.71 -7.21 -26.97
C ILE A 9 1.51 -6.85 -26.09
N LYS A 10 0.30 -6.85 -26.66
CA LYS A 10 -0.94 -6.60 -25.92
C LYS A 10 -1.14 -7.61 -24.79
N SER A 11 -0.91 -8.90 -25.04
CA SER A 11 -1.00 -9.96 -24.04
C SER A 11 0.01 -9.75 -22.90
N GLN A 12 1.26 -9.39 -23.23
CA GLN A 12 2.27 -9.09 -22.21
C GLN A 12 1.88 -7.89 -21.33
N TYR A 13 1.36 -6.81 -21.91
CA TYR A 13 0.88 -5.67 -21.12
C TYR A 13 -0.32 -6.02 -20.25
N ARG A 14 -1.28 -6.81 -20.76
CA ARG A 14 -2.41 -7.29 -19.93
C ARG A 14 -1.93 -8.11 -18.74
N ASN A 15 -0.96 -9.01 -18.94
CA ASN A 15 -0.39 -9.79 -17.85
C ASN A 15 0.33 -8.90 -16.83
N LYS A 16 1.09 -7.89 -17.28
CA LYS A 16 1.73 -6.92 -16.37
C LYS A 16 0.70 -6.13 -15.56
N ILE A 17 -0.36 -5.64 -16.20
CA ILE A 17 -1.45 -4.91 -15.55
C ILE A 17 -2.10 -5.80 -14.49
N ARG A 18 -2.51 -7.02 -14.84
CA ARG A 18 -3.11 -7.97 -13.90
C ARG A 18 -2.23 -8.22 -12.68
N THR A 19 -0.94 -8.49 -12.89
CA THR A 19 0.01 -8.72 -11.78
C THR A 19 0.15 -7.49 -10.88
N LEU A 20 0.07 -6.28 -11.44
CA LEU A 20 0.10 -5.04 -10.65
C LEU A 20 -1.19 -4.86 -9.87
N GLU A 21 -2.35 -5.12 -10.49
CA GLU A 21 -3.66 -5.06 -9.84
C GLU A 21 -3.76 -6.05 -8.67
N GLU A 22 -3.31 -7.29 -8.86
CA GLU A 22 -3.27 -8.32 -7.79
C GLU A 22 -2.38 -7.87 -6.61
N LYS A 23 -1.23 -7.25 -6.90
CA LYS A 23 -0.35 -6.70 -5.85
C LYS A 23 -0.97 -5.53 -5.12
N CYS A 24 -1.62 -4.61 -5.83
CA CYS A 24 -2.33 -3.49 -5.22
C CYS A 24 -3.45 -4.00 -4.31
N TYR A 25 -4.28 -4.93 -4.82
CA TYR A 25 -5.36 -5.53 -4.05
C TYR A 25 -4.86 -6.21 -2.76
N ALA A 26 -3.78 -6.99 -2.84
CA ALA A 26 -3.21 -7.64 -1.67
C ALA A 26 -2.74 -6.64 -0.60
N ILE A 27 -2.20 -5.48 -1.01
CA ILE A 27 -1.79 -4.41 -0.08
C ILE A 27 -3.02 -3.74 0.53
N GLU A 28 -4.04 -3.44 -0.27
CA GLU A 28 -5.30 -2.84 0.19
C GLU A 28 -5.99 -3.75 1.20
N GLU A 29 -6.15 -5.03 0.88
CA GLU A 29 -6.74 -6.05 1.76
C GLU A 29 -5.94 -6.19 3.07
N TYR A 30 -4.61 -6.24 2.99
CA TYR A 30 -3.75 -6.28 4.18
C TYR A 30 -4.00 -5.08 5.10
N ILE A 31 -4.08 -3.88 4.52
CA ILE A 31 -4.33 -2.66 5.29
C ILE A 31 -5.75 -2.68 5.88
N GLU A 32 -6.77 -3.05 5.11
CA GLU A 32 -8.15 -3.07 5.62
C GLU A 32 -8.36 -4.07 6.76
N ASN A 33 -7.59 -5.16 6.79
CA ASN A 33 -7.62 -6.15 7.87
C ASN A 33 -6.93 -5.70 9.17
N ILE A 34 -6.22 -4.56 9.18
CA ILE A 34 -5.63 -4.00 10.41
C ILE A 34 -6.76 -3.63 11.38
N SER A 35 -6.81 -4.21 12.58
CA SER A 35 -7.90 -3.97 13.54
C SER A 35 -7.93 -2.55 14.11
N ASP A 36 -6.78 -2.00 14.50
CA ASP A 36 -6.68 -0.63 15.04
C ASP A 36 -6.98 0.41 13.96
N SER A 37 -8.12 1.11 14.11
CA SER A 37 -8.62 2.06 13.11
C SER A 37 -7.66 3.23 12.86
N VAL A 38 -6.92 3.65 13.89
CA VAL A 38 -5.91 4.71 13.79
C VAL A 38 -4.71 4.23 12.98
N THR A 39 -4.18 3.05 13.30
CA THR A 39 -3.08 2.45 12.54
C THR A 39 -3.50 2.17 11.10
N ARG A 40 -4.70 1.65 10.87
CA ARG A 40 -5.26 1.47 9.52
C ARG A 40 -5.28 2.77 8.73
N ARG A 41 -5.78 3.86 9.33
CA ARG A 41 -5.80 5.19 8.70
C ARG A 41 -4.39 5.69 8.37
N ILE A 42 -3.44 5.52 9.30
CA ILE A 42 -2.02 5.89 9.06
C ILE A 42 -1.44 5.08 7.89
N PHE A 43 -1.72 3.78 7.83
CA PHE A 43 -1.22 2.90 6.76
C PHE A 43 -1.82 3.25 5.40
N ARG A 44 -3.13 3.52 5.31
CA ARG A 44 -3.76 4.02 4.07
C ARG A 44 -3.07 5.29 3.58
N MET A 45 -2.93 6.28 4.46
CA MET A 45 -2.31 7.56 4.12
C MET A 45 -0.85 7.40 3.67
N TYR A 46 -0.10 6.48 4.29
CA TYR A 46 1.31 6.29 3.98
C TYR A 46 1.55 5.43 2.73
N PHE A 47 0.93 4.25 2.66
CA PHE A 47 1.21 3.25 1.63
C PHE A 47 0.30 3.33 0.40
N LEU A 48 -0.97 3.74 0.56
CA LEU A 48 -1.90 3.86 -0.56
C LEU A 48 -1.90 5.28 -1.14
N GLU A 49 -1.87 6.31 -0.28
CA GLU A 49 -1.92 7.71 -0.70
C GLU A 49 -0.54 8.37 -0.87
N GLY A 50 0.54 7.70 -0.46
CA GLY A 50 1.92 8.19 -0.61
C GLY A 50 2.27 9.42 0.23
N LYS A 51 1.51 9.71 1.31
CA LYS A 51 1.74 10.88 2.16
C LYS A 51 3.00 10.71 3.01
N LYS A 52 3.70 11.82 3.24
CA LYS A 52 4.87 11.81 4.15
C LYS A 52 4.39 11.71 5.60
N GLN A 53 5.12 11.01 6.47
CA GLN A 53 4.74 10.85 7.89
C GLN A 53 4.53 12.18 8.63
N ARG A 54 5.26 13.25 8.25
CA ARG A 54 5.06 14.61 8.80
C ARG A 54 3.69 15.19 8.43
N GLU A 55 3.22 14.94 7.21
CA GLU A 55 1.89 15.35 6.76
C GLU A 55 0.80 14.55 7.47
N ILE A 56 1.00 13.24 7.60
CA ILE A 56 0.09 12.35 8.33
C ILE A 56 -0.04 12.80 9.78
N GLY A 57 1.07 13.13 10.44
CA GLY A 57 1.05 13.67 11.81
C GLY A 57 0.18 14.91 11.93
N ARG A 58 0.33 15.88 11.01
CA ARG A 58 -0.53 17.08 10.98
C ARG A 58 -2.02 16.74 10.80
N LEU A 59 -2.34 15.83 9.88
CA LEU A 59 -3.72 15.43 9.56
C LEU A 59 -4.37 14.55 10.65
N THR A 60 -3.57 13.95 11.52
CA THR A 60 -4.02 13.08 12.62
C THR A 60 -3.81 13.71 14.01
N HIS A 61 -3.35 14.96 14.07
CA HIS A 61 -2.97 15.66 15.30
C HIS A 61 -1.97 14.88 16.17
N MET A 62 -0.98 14.28 15.53
CA MET A 62 0.10 13.52 16.15
C MET A 62 1.47 14.05 15.70
N ASP A 63 2.49 13.87 16.54
CA ASP A 63 3.86 14.09 16.09
C ASP A 63 4.28 13.03 15.08
N GLN A 64 5.16 13.42 14.14
CA GLN A 64 5.72 12.49 13.15
C GLN A 64 6.40 11.28 13.81
N SER A 65 7.01 11.46 15.00
CA SER A 65 7.63 10.38 15.76
C SER A 65 6.62 9.36 16.30
N VAL A 66 5.39 9.78 16.60
CA VAL A 66 4.28 8.89 17.00
C VAL A 66 3.83 8.07 15.80
N VAL A 67 3.68 8.71 14.64
CA VAL A 67 3.34 8.02 13.37
C VAL A 67 4.40 6.97 13.03
N SER A 68 5.69 7.35 13.10
CA SER A 68 6.81 6.42 12.86
C SER A 68 6.77 5.22 13.79
N ARG A 69 6.55 5.44 15.10
CA ARG A 69 6.43 4.34 16.08
C ARG A 69 5.26 3.42 15.76
N LYS A 70 4.06 3.95 15.50
CA LYS A 70 2.90 3.13 15.13
C LYS A 70 3.17 2.23 13.92
N ILE A 71 3.84 2.74 12.89
CA ILE A 71 4.23 1.95 11.71
C ILE A 71 5.21 0.85 12.11
N ASN A 72 6.29 1.21 12.81
CA ASN A 72 7.34 0.27 13.18
C ASN A 72 6.86 -0.82 14.15
N ASP A 73 6.06 -0.45 15.15
CA ASP A 73 5.56 -1.38 16.15
C ASP A 73 4.59 -2.37 15.51
N PHE A 74 3.70 -1.92 14.63
CA PHE A 74 2.77 -2.79 13.92
C PHE A 74 3.50 -3.79 13.01
N LEU A 75 4.47 -3.32 12.20
CA LEU A 75 5.23 -4.19 11.31
C LEU A 75 6.14 -5.17 12.06
N LYS A 76 6.67 -4.79 13.22
CA LYS A 76 7.47 -5.69 14.08
C LYS A 76 6.62 -6.81 14.69
N VAL A 77 5.39 -6.50 15.11
CA VAL A 77 4.47 -7.53 15.63
C VAL A 77 4.07 -8.49 14.53
N ALA A 78 3.83 -7.99 13.31
CA ALA A 78 3.51 -8.84 12.16
C ALA A 78 4.62 -9.83 11.78
N TYR A 79 5.90 -9.50 12.01
CA TYR A 79 7.04 -10.38 11.68
C TYR A 79 7.37 -11.41 12.78
N LYS A 80 6.88 -11.22 14.00
CA LYS A 80 7.16 -12.10 15.15
C LYS A 80 6.10 -13.18 15.38
N THR A 81 5.13 -13.29 14.48
CA THR A 81 4.05 -14.28 14.49
C THR A 81 4.28 -15.26 13.34
#